data_AF-A0A8T7BLU0-F1
#
_entry.id   AF-A0A8T7BLU0-F1
#
_cell.length_a   1.000
_cell.length_b   1.000
_cell.length_c   1.000
_cell.angle_alpha   90.00
_cell.angle_beta   90.00
_cell.angle_gamma   90.00
#
_symmetry.space_group_name_H-M   'P 1'
#
loop_
_entity.id
_entity.type
_entity.pdbx_description
1 polymer ?
#
loop_
_entity_poly.entity_id
_entity_poly.type
_entity_poly.pdbx_seq_one_letter_code
_entity_poly.pdbx_strand_id
1 'polypeptide(L)'
;MIASIRLIFVAGLAVSIISACTFGVPIDRGQIDGLNAIPAVKKSKSGNPSSYVVFGKRYYVLDSAHGFVERGTASWYGTKFHGRRTSSGEVYNMHGMTAAHKTLPLPTYVRVENMENGKSVIVKVNDRGPFVGTRIIDLSYAAAQKLGVVGPGTAEVEISAVRSASENSRPVVRSIPLTDQAAADIPLFIQMGSFGSEVNAQNMSSQLRALNEKAVSVSQLQTTDGLLYRVRVGPLYGIDEANAVLSRLNQKGFNDARIVVDE
;
A
#
# COMPACT_ATOMS: atom_id res chain seq x y z
N MET A 1 87.29 -28.34 16.98
CA MET A 1 85.88 -28.56 17.36
C MET A 1 85.14 -27.26 17.08
N ILE A 2 84.68 -27.05 15.84
CA ILE A 2 83.36 -27.40 15.29
C ILE A 2 82.23 -26.58 15.96
N ALA A 3 81.65 -25.65 15.16
CA ALA A 3 80.21 -25.35 15.00
C ALA A 3 80.07 -23.86 14.58
N SER A 4 80.01 -23.54 13.28
CA SER A 4 78.83 -23.57 12.39
C SER A 4 77.86 -22.39 12.58
N ILE A 5 78.04 -21.39 11.71
CA ILE A 5 77.04 -20.76 10.82
C ILE A 5 75.58 -20.74 11.33
N ARG A 6 74.99 -19.53 11.47
CA ARG A 6 73.84 -19.10 10.65
C ARG A 6 73.48 -17.63 10.88
N LEU A 7 73.63 -16.86 9.80
CA LEU A 7 73.02 -15.56 9.55
C LEU A 7 71.49 -15.73 9.51
N ILE A 8 70.75 -15.02 10.35
CA ILE A 8 69.29 -14.90 10.21
C ILE A 8 68.93 -13.41 10.29
N PHE A 9 68.69 -12.82 9.12
CA PHE A 9 67.91 -11.60 8.96
C PHE A 9 66.47 -11.91 9.41
N VAL A 10 66.06 -11.40 10.57
CA VAL A 10 64.63 -11.34 10.91
C VAL A 10 64.14 -9.96 10.51
N ALA A 11 63.50 -9.89 9.35
CA ALA A 11 62.72 -8.74 8.94
C ALA A 11 61.60 -8.52 9.96
N GLY A 12 61.62 -7.37 10.64
CA GLY A 12 60.53 -6.94 11.50
C GLY A 12 59.26 -6.76 10.66
N LEU A 13 58.32 -7.68 10.82
CA LEU A 13 56.99 -7.60 10.23
C LEU A 13 56.23 -6.45 10.90
N ALA A 14 56.16 -5.31 10.21
CA ALA A 14 55.25 -4.23 10.58
C ALA A 14 53.80 -4.75 10.47
N VAL A 15 53.19 -5.07 11.60
CA VAL A 15 51.77 -5.39 11.68
C VAL A 15 51.02 -4.09 11.43
N SER A 16 50.73 -3.84 10.16
CA SER A 16 49.84 -2.78 9.73
C SER A 16 48.46 -3.11 10.25
N ILE A 17 47.96 -2.28 11.16
CA ILE A 17 46.58 -2.29 11.64
C ILE A 17 45.73 -1.94 10.41
N ILE A 18 45.23 -2.95 9.71
CA ILE A 18 44.22 -2.76 8.68
C ILE A 18 42.93 -2.46 9.45
N SER A 19 42.75 -1.16 9.72
CA SER A 19 41.45 -0.58 10.04
C SER A 19 40.49 -1.07 8.97
N ALA A 20 39.57 -1.95 9.36
CA ALA A 20 38.58 -2.49 8.44
C ALA A 20 37.72 -1.33 7.97
N CYS A 21 38.04 -0.84 6.76
CA CYS A 21 37.25 0.12 6.03
C CYS A 21 35.80 -0.34 6.07
N THR A 22 34.96 0.50 6.65
CA THR A 22 33.52 0.43 6.49
C THR A 22 33.26 0.51 4.99
N PHE A 23 33.05 -0.62 4.33
CA PHE A 23 32.54 -0.67 2.97
C PHE A 23 31.06 -0.28 2.98
N GLY A 24 30.79 0.96 3.36
CA GLY A 24 29.59 1.65 2.92
C GLY A 24 29.81 1.93 1.46
N VAL A 25 29.22 1.13 0.58
CA VAL A 25 29.10 1.49 -0.83
C VAL A 25 28.42 2.86 -0.85
N PRO A 26 29.08 3.93 -1.33
CA PRO A 26 28.45 5.22 -1.45
C PRO A 26 27.35 5.08 -2.50
N ILE A 27 26.10 5.05 -2.07
CA ILE A 27 24.96 5.18 -2.97
C ILE A 27 24.90 6.66 -3.35
N ASP A 28 25.01 6.94 -4.64
CA ASP A 28 24.86 8.28 -5.19
C ASP A 28 23.49 8.84 -4.76
N ARG A 29 23.50 9.98 -4.05
CA ARG A 29 22.28 10.67 -3.60
C ARG A 29 21.39 11.05 -4.79
N GLY A 30 21.96 11.27 -5.97
CA GLY A 30 21.18 11.53 -7.19
C GLY A 30 20.32 10.35 -7.65
N GLN A 31 20.71 9.10 -7.34
CA GLN A 31 19.99 7.91 -7.76
C GLN A 31 18.79 7.57 -6.85
N ILE A 32 18.88 7.92 -5.56
CA ILE A 32 17.80 7.69 -4.57
C ILE A 32 16.63 8.65 -4.71
N ASP A 33 16.87 9.89 -5.14
CA ASP A 33 15.80 10.90 -5.25
C ASP A 33 14.80 10.55 -6.37
N GLY A 34 15.26 9.87 -7.44
CA GLY A 34 14.40 9.35 -8.52
C GLY A 34 13.74 7.97 -8.25
N LEU A 35 14.16 7.25 -7.21
CA LEU A 35 13.64 5.90 -6.93
C LEU A 35 12.28 5.95 -6.21
N ASN A 36 11.25 5.49 -6.91
CA ASN A 36 9.93 5.17 -6.36
C ASN A 36 9.50 3.82 -6.93
N ALA A 37 8.73 3.06 -6.16
CA ALA A 37 8.20 1.79 -6.65
C ALA A 37 7.09 2.03 -7.70
N ILE A 38 7.18 1.36 -8.86
CA ILE A 38 6.21 1.50 -9.96
C ILE A 38 5.04 0.52 -9.74
N PRO A 39 3.78 1.00 -9.61
CA PRO A 39 2.65 0.15 -9.28
C PRO A 39 2.38 -0.99 -10.28
N ALA A 40 2.27 -2.22 -9.77
CA ALA A 40 1.90 -3.42 -10.51
C ALA A 40 0.48 -3.89 -10.12
N VAL A 41 -0.28 -4.39 -11.10
CA VAL A 41 -1.73 -4.67 -10.95
C VAL A 41 -2.01 -6.07 -10.35
N LYS A 42 -1.08 -7.01 -10.48
CA LYS A 42 -1.31 -8.42 -10.11
C LYS A 42 -0.86 -8.73 -8.68
N LYS A 43 -1.77 -9.27 -7.86
CA LYS A 43 -1.45 -9.84 -6.53
C LYS A 43 -0.38 -10.92 -6.63
N SER A 44 0.50 -10.99 -5.63
CA SER A 44 1.49 -12.06 -5.51
C SER A 44 0.81 -13.40 -5.26
N LYS A 45 1.40 -14.48 -5.79
CA LYS A 45 0.90 -15.86 -5.61
C LYS A 45 0.95 -16.31 -4.15
N SER A 46 1.88 -15.79 -3.36
CA SER A 46 2.04 -16.09 -1.94
C SER A 46 1.85 -14.85 -1.07
N GLY A 47 1.68 -15.07 0.24
CA GLY A 47 1.59 -13.99 1.22
C GLY A 47 0.20 -13.36 1.34
N ASN A 48 -0.81 -13.83 0.60
CA ASN A 48 -2.20 -13.34 0.65
C ASN A 48 -3.22 -14.38 1.17
N PRO A 49 -2.97 -15.09 2.30
CA PRO A 49 -4.03 -15.88 2.91
C PRO A 49 -5.10 -14.96 3.52
N SER A 50 -6.34 -15.43 3.70
CA SER A 50 -7.39 -14.65 4.38
C SER A 50 -7.01 -14.24 5.81
N SER A 51 -6.22 -15.07 6.51
CA SER A 51 -5.60 -14.73 7.78
C SER A 51 -4.31 -15.51 8.02
N TYR A 52 -3.49 -15.07 8.98
CA TYR A 52 -2.29 -15.77 9.43
C TYR A 52 -2.00 -15.47 10.91
N VAL A 53 -1.16 -16.28 11.55
CA VAL A 53 -0.84 -16.16 12.99
C VAL A 53 0.66 -15.97 13.18
N VAL A 54 1.04 -14.98 13.99
CA VAL A 54 2.43 -14.72 14.41
C VAL A 54 2.44 -14.42 15.90
N PHE A 55 3.31 -15.09 16.65
CA PHE A 55 3.41 -14.98 18.13
C PHE A 55 2.05 -15.12 18.85
N GLY A 56 1.21 -16.05 18.40
CA GLY A 56 -0.12 -16.31 18.98
C GLY A 56 -1.19 -15.26 18.62
N LYS A 57 -0.84 -14.17 17.92
CA LYS A 57 -1.79 -13.17 17.44
C LYS A 57 -2.19 -13.43 16.00
N ARG A 58 -3.50 -13.42 15.73
CA ARG A 58 -4.06 -13.55 14.37
C ARG A 58 -4.15 -12.18 13.68
N TYR A 59 -3.80 -12.16 12.41
CA TYR A 59 -3.90 -11.01 11.50
C TYR A 59 -4.75 -11.40 10.30
N TYR A 60 -5.56 -10.47 9.80
CA TYR A 60 -6.42 -10.65 8.65
C TYR A 60 -5.90 -9.81 7.49
N VAL A 61 -5.78 -10.42 6.32
CA VAL A 61 -5.35 -9.71 5.10
C VAL A 61 -6.58 -9.08 4.47
N LEU A 62 -6.48 -7.81 4.10
CA LEU A 62 -7.53 -7.09 3.41
C LEU A 62 -7.71 -7.67 2.00
N ASP A 63 -8.94 -7.63 1.49
CA ASP A 63 -9.22 -8.05 0.11
C ASP A 63 -8.73 -7.00 -0.91
N SER A 64 -8.68 -5.72 -0.51
CA SER A 64 -8.25 -4.61 -1.34
C SER A 64 -7.52 -3.56 -0.51
N ALA A 65 -6.64 -2.79 -1.16
CA ALA A 65 -5.99 -1.60 -0.60
C ALA A 65 -6.70 -0.29 -1.02
N HIS A 66 -7.83 -0.37 -1.72
CA HIS A 66 -8.52 0.82 -2.24
C HIS A 66 -8.92 1.78 -1.11
N GLY A 67 -8.51 3.04 -1.21
CA GLY A 67 -8.79 4.08 -0.22
C GLY A 67 -8.10 3.88 1.13
N PHE A 68 -7.17 2.93 1.24
CA PHE A 68 -6.48 2.64 2.48
C PHE A 68 -5.62 3.83 2.93
N VAL A 69 -5.84 4.27 4.16
CA VAL A 69 -5.03 5.25 4.88
C VAL A 69 -4.87 4.76 6.32
N GLU A 70 -3.64 4.78 6.84
CA GLU A 70 -3.33 4.43 8.23
C GLU A 70 -2.25 5.37 8.77
N ARG A 71 -2.36 5.76 10.05
CA ARG A 71 -1.34 6.54 10.76
C ARG A 71 -0.71 5.72 11.88
N GLY A 72 0.58 5.92 12.10
CA GLY A 72 1.29 5.33 13.23
C GLY A 72 2.79 5.25 12.99
N THR A 73 3.47 4.48 13.84
CA THR A 73 4.93 4.44 13.85
C THR A 73 5.51 3.57 12.73
N ALA A 74 6.42 4.13 11.95
CA ALA A 74 7.29 3.41 11.02
C ALA A 74 8.61 3.02 11.69
N SER A 75 9.21 1.93 11.21
CA SER A 75 10.62 1.62 11.45
C SER A 75 11.27 1.06 10.18
N TRP A 76 12.47 0.49 10.29
CA TRP A 76 13.14 -0.19 9.19
C TRP A 76 13.78 -1.50 9.63
N TYR A 77 13.85 -2.48 8.73
CA TYR A 77 14.37 -3.82 9.05
C TYR A 77 15.80 -4.03 8.50
N GLY A 78 16.65 -4.56 9.38
CA GLY A 78 18.11 -4.56 9.23
C GLY A 78 18.68 -5.52 8.18
N THR A 79 19.99 -5.38 7.94
CA THR A 79 20.81 -6.11 6.95
C THR A 79 20.67 -7.63 7.00
N LYS A 80 20.43 -8.22 8.18
CA LYS A 80 20.32 -9.68 8.38
C LYS A 80 19.24 -10.37 7.54
N PHE A 81 18.25 -9.61 7.07
CA PHE A 81 17.20 -10.12 6.21
C PHE A 81 17.59 -10.11 4.73
N HIS A 82 18.59 -9.32 4.33
CA HIS A 82 18.97 -9.15 2.94
C HIS A 82 19.27 -10.50 2.27
N GLY A 83 18.76 -10.71 1.06
CA GLY A 83 18.90 -11.97 0.32
C GLY A 83 17.92 -13.08 0.73
N ARG A 84 17.11 -12.88 1.78
CA ARG A 84 16.06 -13.85 2.19
C ARG A 84 14.77 -13.62 1.42
N ARG A 85 13.92 -14.65 1.32
CA ARG A 85 12.59 -14.53 0.73
C ARG A 85 11.63 -13.78 1.65
N THR A 86 10.90 -12.84 1.08
CA THR A 86 9.75 -12.15 1.67
C THR A 86 8.49 -13.03 1.57
N SER A 87 7.41 -12.62 2.22
CA SER A 87 6.10 -13.28 2.17
C SER A 87 5.48 -13.32 0.77
N SER A 88 5.80 -12.34 -0.08
CA SER A 88 5.40 -12.36 -1.51
C SER A 88 6.20 -13.36 -2.36
N GLY A 89 7.27 -13.93 -1.79
CA GLY A 89 8.20 -14.84 -2.47
C GLY A 89 9.41 -14.14 -3.10
N GLU A 90 9.41 -12.81 -3.20
CA GLU A 90 10.52 -12.00 -3.72
C GLU A 90 11.72 -12.02 -2.77
N VAL A 91 12.94 -11.95 -3.31
CA VAL A 91 14.16 -11.80 -2.51
C VAL A 91 14.24 -10.37 -1.98
N TYR A 92 14.38 -10.22 -0.66
CA TYR A 92 14.52 -8.91 -0.04
C TYR A 92 15.84 -8.25 -0.42
N ASN A 93 15.73 -7.09 -1.06
CA ASN A 93 16.83 -6.16 -1.32
C ASN A 93 16.71 -4.94 -0.41
N MET A 94 17.67 -4.73 0.50
CA MET A 94 17.65 -3.59 1.43
C MET A 94 17.85 -2.23 0.73
N HIS A 95 18.36 -2.25 -0.49
CA HIS A 95 18.52 -1.07 -1.34
C HIS A 95 17.33 -0.83 -2.27
N GLY A 96 16.31 -1.70 -2.25
CA GLY A 96 15.08 -1.52 -3.02
C GLY A 96 14.06 -0.65 -2.30
N MET A 97 13.10 -0.07 -3.02
CA MET A 97 11.99 0.70 -2.43
C MET A 97 10.84 -0.21 -1.97
N THR A 98 11.10 -1.03 -0.95
CA THR A 98 10.12 -2.00 -0.42
C THR A 98 9.82 -1.79 1.06
N ALA A 99 8.72 -2.40 1.53
CA ALA A 99 8.29 -2.39 2.92
C ALA A 99 7.51 -3.66 3.31
N ALA A 100 7.33 -3.87 4.61
CA ALA A 100 6.46 -4.89 5.19
C ALA A 100 5.22 -4.25 5.84
N HIS A 101 4.05 -4.85 5.62
CA HIS A 101 2.79 -4.47 6.27
C HIS A 101 2.00 -5.70 6.73
N LYS A 102 1.24 -5.57 7.82
CA LYS A 102 0.48 -6.68 8.42
C LYS A 102 -0.68 -7.13 7.53
N THR A 103 -1.48 -6.18 7.06
CA THR A 103 -2.82 -6.48 6.53
C THR A 103 -2.99 -6.19 5.04
N LEU A 104 -2.07 -5.43 4.42
CA LEU A 104 -2.25 -5.01 3.03
C LEU A 104 -2.08 -6.22 2.09
N PRO A 105 -2.87 -6.33 1.00
CA PRO A 105 -2.61 -7.32 -0.03
C PRO A 105 -1.19 -7.14 -0.60
N LEU A 106 -0.51 -8.23 -0.93
CA LEU A 106 0.79 -8.19 -1.56
C LEU A 106 0.66 -8.40 -3.09
N PRO A 107 1.42 -7.66 -3.91
CA PRO A 107 2.00 -6.38 -3.56
C PRO A 107 0.91 -5.29 -3.43
N THR A 108 1.16 -4.31 -2.58
CA THR A 108 0.47 -3.01 -2.60
C THR A 108 1.53 -1.93 -2.69
N TYR A 109 1.26 -0.84 -3.38
CA TYR A 109 2.15 0.31 -3.41
C TYR A 109 1.57 1.36 -2.47
N VAL A 110 2.37 1.90 -1.58
CA VAL A 110 1.93 2.92 -0.62
C VAL A 110 2.85 4.14 -0.66
N ARG A 111 2.26 5.32 -0.55
CA ARG A 111 2.98 6.54 -0.21
C ARG A 111 3.09 6.56 1.30
N VAL A 112 4.31 6.75 1.79
CA VAL A 112 4.63 6.89 3.20
C VAL A 112 5.10 8.32 3.39
N GLU A 113 4.41 9.09 4.22
CA GLU A 113 4.75 10.46 4.57
C GLU A 113 5.22 10.52 6.01
N ASN A 114 6.37 11.14 6.25
CA ASN A 114 6.89 11.39 7.59
C ASN A 114 6.33 12.70 8.11
N MET A 115 5.54 12.61 9.19
CA MET A 115 4.78 13.73 9.72
C MET A 115 5.66 14.79 10.39
N GLU A 116 6.90 14.45 10.74
CA GLU A 116 7.83 15.36 11.42
C GLU A 116 8.59 16.27 10.43
N ASN A 117 8.89 15.76 9.23
CA ASN A 117 9.73 16.46 8.26
C ASN A 117 9.08 16.67 6.88
N GLY A 118 7.85 16.20 6.68
CA GLY A 118 7.08 16.33 5.44
C GLY A 118 7.64 15.56 4.23
N LYS A 119 8.70 14.74 4.41
CA LYS A 119 9.24 13.92 3.33
C LYS A 119 8.29 12.77 3.05
N SER A 120 8.23 12.35 1.79
CA SER A 120 7.46 11.18 1.40
C SER A 120 8.20 10.28 0.42
N VAL A 121 7.85 8.99 0.44
CA VAL A 121 8.40 7.96 -0.46
C VAL A 121 7.30 7.02 -0.92
N ILE A 122 7.39 6.49 -2.14
CA ILE A 122 6.52 5.40 -2.60
C ILE A 122 7.26 4.08 -2.51
N VAL A 123 6.72 3.14 -1.75
CA VAL A 123 7.28 1.80 -1.54
C VAL A 123 6.32 0.72 -1.99
N LYS A 124 6.88 -0.40 -2.44
CA LYS A 124 6.15 -1.65 -2.66
C LYS A 124 6.12 -2.45 -1.37
N VAL A 125 4.93 -2.65 -0.82
CA VAL A 125 4.68 -3.60 0.25
C VAL A 125 4.76 -5.00 -0.34
N ASN A 126 5.80 -5.76 0.00
CA ASN A 126 6.01 -7.12 -0.51
C ASN A 126 6.27 -8.15 0.59
N ASP A 127 6.16 -7.74 1.86
CA ASP A 127 6.37 -8.63 3.01
C ASP A 127 5.35 -8.38 4.14
N ARG A 128 5.33 -9.29 5.12
CA ARG A 128 4.46 -9.28 6.30
C ARG A 128 5.23 -8.83 7.54
N GLY A 129 4.55 -8.08 8.40
CA GLY A 129 5.13 -7.45 9.59
C GLY A 129 4.84 -5.94 9.57
N PRO A 130 5.42 -5.13 10.48
CA PRO A 130 6.15 -5.53 11.68
C PRO A 130 5.30 -6.30 12.69
N PHE A 131 5.95 -7.10 13.54
CA PHE A 131 5.29 -7.82 14.64
C PHE A 131 5.76 -7.38 16.03
N VAL A 132 6.53 -6.28 16.10
CA VAL A 132 7.04 -5.71 17.35
C VAL A 132 6.31 -4.41 17.64
N GLY A 133 5.73 -4.33 18.83
CA GLY A 133 5.06 -3.13 19.34
C GLY A 133 3.85 -2.69 18.50
N THR A 134 3.63 -1.39 18.48
CA THR A 134 2.53 -0.71 17.78
C THR A 134 2.87 -0.30 16.35
N ARG A 135 4.07 -0.61 15.87
CA ARG A 135 4.58 -0.20 14.56
C ARG A 135 3.66 -0.70 13.45
N ILE A 136 3.42 0.13 12.43
CA ILE A 136 2.50 -0.17 11.33
C ILE A 136 3.24 -0.61 10.07
N ILE A 137 4.45 -0.11 9.84
CA ILE A 137 5.23 -0.38 8.64
C ILE A 137 6.73 -0.52 8.94
N ASP A 138 7.37 -1.50 8.32
CA ASP A 138 8.82 -1.70 8.37
C ASP A 138 9.40 -1.47 6.97
N LEU A 139 10.18 -0.39 6.82
CA LEU A 139 10.80 0.05 5.58
C LEU A 139 12.11 -0.70 5.29
N SER A 140 12.43 -0.82 4.01
CA SER A 140 13.80 -1.09 3.56
C SER A 140 14.76 0.05 3.96
N TYR A 141 16.06 -0.25 4.02
CA TYR A 141 17.07 0.75 4.37
C TYR A 141 17.06 1.95 3.40
N ALA A 142 16.98 1.71 2.08
CA ALA A 142 16.92 2.80 1.10
C ALA A 142 15.68 3.70 1.29
N ALA A 143 14.50 3.11 1.48
CA ALA A 143 13.28 3.88 1.71
C ALA A 143 13.34 4.68 3.03
N ALA A 144 13.84 4.06 4.10
CA ALA A 144 14.03 4.72 5.39
C ALA A 144 15.04 5.87 5.31
N GLN A 145 16.13 5.70 4.55
CA GLN A 145 17.15 6.72 4.37
C GLN A 145 16.59 7.94 3.64
N LYS A 146 15.79 7.72 2.58
CA LYS A 146 15.13 8.77 1.81
C LYS A 146 14.06 9.50 2.65
N LEU A 147 13.31 8.76 3.46
CA LEU A 147 12.26 9.30 4.34
C LEU A 147 12.81 9.98 5.61
N GLY A 148 14.10 9.82 5.91
CA GLY A 148 14.74 10.40 7.10
C GLY A 148 14.52 9.60 8.40
N VAL A 149 14.23 8.30 8.30
CA VAL A 149 13.95 7.42 9.46
C VAL A 149 15.21 6.72 9.98
N VAL A 150 16.27 6.57 9.18
CA VAL A 150 17.48 5.80 9.58
C VAL A 150 18.15 6.33 10.84
N GLY A 151 18.32 7.66 10.96
CA GLY A 151 18.95 8.28 12.12
C GLY A 151 18.13 8.09 13.41
N PRO A 152 16.86 8.53 13.45
CA PRO A 152 15.98 8.34 14.61
C PRO A 152 15.62 6.88 14.91
N GLY A 153 15.70 5.99 13.90
CA GLY A 153 15.31 4.58 13.98
C GLY A 153 13.81 4.34 13.76
N THR A 154 12.96 5.28 14.18
CA THR A 154 11.50 5.29 14.00
C THR A 154 11.00 6.68 13.63
N ALA A 155 9.80 6.79 13.08
CA ALA A 155 9.11 8.07 12.85
C ALA A 155 7.59 7.87 12.85
N GLU A 156 6.83 8.91 13.21
CA GLU A 156 5.38 8.93 12.98
C GLU A 156 5.10 9.19 11.50
N VAL A 157 4.27 8.33 10.90
CA VAL A 157 3.95 8.38 9.47
C VAL A 157 2.46 8.26 9.20
N GLU A 158 2.05 8.79 8.05
CA GLU A 158 0.82 8.40 7.37
C GLU A 158 1.17 7.54 6.16
N ILE A 159 0.49 6.40 6.00
CA ILE A 159 0.59 5.55 4.82
C ILE A 159 -0.73 5.57 4.05
N SER A 160 -0.65 5.75 2.73
CA SER A 160 -1.82 5.73 1.84
C SER A 160 -1.55 4.87 0.62
N ALA A 161 -2.54 4.08 0.20
CA ALA A 161 -2.39 3.24 -0.99
C ALA A 161 -2.31 4.07 -2.27
N VAL A 162 -1.31 3.78 -3.09
CA VAL A 162 -1.08 4.41 -4.40
C VAL A 162 -1.81 3.62 -5.47
N ARG A 163 -2.64 4.32 -6.22
CA ARG A 163 -3.34 3.78 -7.39
C ARG A 163 -2.35 3.54 -8.52
N SER A 164 -2.44 2.40 -9.19
CA SER A 164 -1.63 2.14 -10.38
C SER A 164 -2.02 3.11 -11.50
N ALA A 165 -1.09 3.44 -12.39
CA ALA A 165 -1.39 4.30 -13.55
C ALA A 165 -2.54 3.76 -14.41
N SER A 166 -2.76 2.43 -14.44
CA SER A 166 -3.95 1.85 -15.11
C SER A 166 -5.27 2.09 -14.34
N GLU A 167 -5.20 2.48 -13.07
CA GLU A 167 -6.34 2.99 -12.30
C GLU A 167 -6.46 4.52 -12.32
N ASN A 168 -5.36 5.23 -12.61
CA ASN A 168 -5.35 6.70 -12.76
C ASN A 168 -6.05 7.18 -14.04
N SER A 169 -6.39 6.26 -14.96
CA SER A 169 -7.30 6.52 -16.08
C SER A 169 -8.78 6.58 -15.68
N ARG A 170 -9.12 6.50 -14.38
CA ARG A 170 -10.47 6.81 -13.89
C ARG A 170 -10.47 8.23 -13.31
N PRO A 171 -11.34 9.14 -13.81
CA PRO A 171 -11.31 10.56 -13.41
C PRO A 171 -11.34 10.72 -11.90
N VAL A 172 -10.43 11.55 -11.39
CA VAL A 172 -10.42 12.00 -10.00
C VAL A 172 -11.57 12.99 -9.83
N VAL A 173 -12.68 12.56 -9.22
CA VAL A 173 -13.68 13.49 -8.70
C VAL A 173 -13.09 14.13 -7.45
N ARG A 174 -12.88 15.45 -7.50
CA ARG A 174 -12.47 16.27 -6.34
C ARG A 174 -13.51 16.09 -5.23
N SER A 175 -13.13 15.57 -4.08
CA SER A 175 -13.97 15.65 -2.88
C SER A 175 -14.02 17.12 -2.43
N ILE A 176 -15.17 17.77 -2.63
CA ILE A 176 -15.48 19.03 -1.94
C ILE A 176 -15.88 18.63 -0.51
N PRO A 177 -15.25 19.19 0.54
CA PRO A 177 -15.74 19.00 1.90
C PRO A 177 -17.06 19.78 2.02
N LEU A 178 -18.18 19.07 2.05
CA LEU A 178 -19.49 19.65 2.37
C LEU A 178 -19.72 19.51 3.88
N THR A 179 -19.96 20.64 4.53
CA THR A 179 -20.41 20.72 5.93
C THR A 179 -21.88 20.29 6.07
N ASP A 180 -22.20 19.64 7.18
CA ASP A 180 -23.43 18.88 7.48
C ASP A 180 -24.79 19.57 7.27
N GLN A 181 -24.86 20.88 7.01
CA GLN A 181 -26.16 21.58 6.89
C GLN A 181 -26.68 21.76 5.46
N ALA A 182 -25.85 21.53 4.43
CA ALA A 182 -26.28 21.69 3.03
C ALA A 182 -26.70 20.36 2.35
N ALA A 183 -26.60 19.22 3.04
CA ALA A 183 -26.78 17.89 2.45
C ALA A 183 -28.18 17.28 2.63
N ALA A 184 -29.13 17.98 3.26
CA ALA A 184 -30.45 17.42 3.57
C ALA A 184 -31.36 17.25 2.33
N ASP A 185 -31.17 18.05 1.28
CA ASP A 185 -32.06 18.07 0.09
C ASP A 185 -31.40 17.54 -1.20
N ILE A 186 -30.15 17.07 -1.14
CA ILE A 186 -29.45 16.54 -2.32
C ILE A 186 -29.70 15.03 -2.41
N PRO A 187 -30.31 14.52 -3.49
CA PRO A 187 -30.55 13.09 -3.64
C PRO A 187 -29.21 12.34 -3.73
N LEU A 188 -29.01 11.43 -2.79
CA LEU A 188 -27.87 10.53 -2.73
C LEU A 188 -28.19 9.22 -3.44
N PHE A 189 -27.17 8.57 -3.98
CA PHE A 189 -27.27 7.27 -4.61
C PHE A 189 -26.12 6.39 -4.16
N ILE A 190 -26.33 5.08 -4.12
CA ILE A 190 -25.23 4.11 -3.98
C ILE A 190 -24.88 3.60 -5.38
N GLN A 191 -23.72 3.99 -5.91
CA GLN A 191 -23.24 3.47 -7.18
C GLN A 191 -22.67 2.07 -7.00
N MET A 192 -23.24 1.11 -7.74
CA MET A 192 -22.88 -0.31 -7.72
C MET A 192 -21.85 -0.67 -8.80
N GLY A 193 -21.75 0.17 -9.83
CA GLY A 193 -20.77 -0.01 -10.91
C GLY A 193 -21.01 0.92 -12.09
N SER A 194 -20.02 0.99 -12.99
CA SER A 194 -20.13 1.66 -14.28
C SER A 194 -19.54 0.73 -15.34
N PHE A 195 -20.35 0.39 -16.34
CA PHE A 195 -20.04 -0.64 -17.32
C PHE A 195 -19.98 -0.04 -18.72
N GLY A 196 -19.02 -0.44 -19.54
CA GLY A 196 -19.01 -0.09 -20.97
C GLY A 196 -20.04 -0.85 -21.81
N SER A 197 -20.77 -1.80 -21.20
CA SER A 197 -21.79 -2.62 -21.85
C SER A 197 -23.10 -2.54 -21.09
N GLU A 198 -24.19 -2.25 -21.82
CA GLU A 198 -25.55 -2.22 -21.27
C GLU A 198 -25.94 -3.57 -20.67
N VAL A 199 -25.59 -4.66 -21.33
CA VAL A 199 -25.91 -6.03 -20.90
C VAL A 199 -25.28 -6.33 -19.53
N ASN A 200 -24.02 -5.94 -19.31
CA ASN A 200 -23.36 -6.13 -18.02
C ASN A 200 -24.02 -5.30 -16.91
N ALA A 201 -24.44 -4.07 -17.22
CA ALA A 201 -25.18 -3.24 -16.29
C ALA A 201 -26.56 -3.82 -15.95
N GLN A 202 -27.29 -4.34 -16.94
CA GLN A 202 -28.58 -5.00 -16.74
C GLN A 202 -28.46 -6.30 -15.93
N ASN A 203 -27.38 -7.07 -16.14
CA ASN A 203 -27.10 -8.26 -15.34
C ASN A 203 -26.88 -7.91 -13.86
N MET A 204 -26.05 -6.90 -13.57
CA MET A 204 -25.84 -6.38 -12.21
C MET A 204 -27.15 -5.88 -11.60
N SER A 205 -27.95 -5.12 -12.37
CA SER A 205 -29.24 -4.62 -11.91
C SER A 205 -30.21 -5.77 -11.57
N SER A 206 -30.22 -6.83 -12.37
CA SER A 206 -31.06 -8.00 -12.15
C SER A 206 -30.63 -8.80 -10.91
N GLN A 207 -29.32 -8.93 -10.68
CA GLN A 207 -28.77 -9.55 -9.48
C GLN A 207 -29.16 -8.78 -8.21
N LEU A 208 -29.09 -7.44 -8.23
CA LEU A 208 -29.49 -6.61 -7.09
C LEU A 208 -31.01 -6.73 -6.81
N ARG A 209 -31.83 -6.74 -7.86
CA ARG A 209 -33.28 -6.96 -7.73
C ARG A 209 -33.60 -8.35 -7.16
N ALA A 210 -32.85 -9.38 -7.57
CA ALA A 210 -32.99 -10.73 -7.01
C ALA A 210 -32.64 -10.80 -5.52
N LEU A 211 -31.76 -9.91 -5.04
CA LEU A 211 -31.42 -9.75 -3.63
C LEU A 211 -32.33 -8.76 -2.88
N ASN A 212 -33.52 -8.50 -3.44
CA ASN A 212 -34.57 -7.65 -2.89
C ASN A 212 -34.17 -6.17 -2.73
N GLU A 213 -33.21 -5.68 -3.52
CA GLU A 213 -32.95 -4.24 -3.64
C GLU A 213 -33.86 -3.68 -4.74
N LYS A 214 -34.86 -2.88 -4.33
CA LYS A 214 -35.95 -2.44 -5.22
C LYS A 214 -35.66 -1.12 -5.95
N ALA A 215 -34.79 -0.28 -5.38
CA ALA A 215 -34.49 1.06 -5.91
C ALA A 215 -33.28 1.06 -6.87
N VAL A 216 -33.17 0.05 -7.74
CA VAL A 216 -32.01 -0.10 -8.66
C VAL A 216 -32.34 0.50 -10.03
N SER A 217 -31.55 1.48 -10.45
CA SER A 217 -31.63 2.12 -11.75
C SER A 217 -30.36 1.90 -12.57
N VAL A 218 -30.53 1.82 -13.89
CA VAL A 218 -29.45 1.86 -14.88
C VAL A 218 -29.59 3.15 -15.66
N SER A 219 -28.55 3.98 -15.65
CA SER A 219 -28.51 5.24 -16.40
C SER A 219 -27.34 5.26 -17.37
N GLN A 220 -27.54 5.89 -18.52
CA GLN A 220 -26.48 6.17 -19.47
C GLN A 220 -25.68 7.39 -19.01
N LEU A 221 -24.36 7.35 -19.19
CA LEU A 221 -23.45 8.46 -18.98
C LEU A 221 -22.52 8.55 -20.18
N GLN A 222 -22.64 9.64 -20.94
CA GLN A 222 -21.69 9.96 -22.00
C GLN A 222 -20.44 10.54 -21.35
N THR A 223 -19.30 9.88 -21.49
CA THR A 223 -17.99 10.40 -21.06
C THR A 223 -17.12 10.73 -22.27
N THR A 224 -16.01 11.41 -22.04
CA THR A 224 -14.98 11.65 -23.06
C THR A 224 -14.43 10.35 -23.67
N ASP A 225 -14.48 9.25 -22.92
CA ASP A 225 -13.99 7.92 -23.31
C ASP A 225 -15.09 7.02 -23.90
N GLY A 226 -16.32 7.52 -24.04
CA GLY A 226 -17.45 6.82 -24.64
C GLY A 226 -18.67 6.68 -23.72
N LEU A 227 -19.63 5.87 -24.14
CA LEU A 227 -20.88 5.64 -23.41
C LEU A 227 -20.66 4.61 -22.29
N LEU A 228 -21.00 5.00 -21.06
CA LEU A 228 -21.04 4.10 -19.89
C LEU A 228 -22.46 3.92 -19.38
N TYR A 229 -22.71 2.78 -18.74
CA TYR A 229 -23.96 2.42 -18.10
C TYR A 229 -23.71 2.31 -16.58
N ARG A 230 -24.28 3.24 -15.82
CA ARG A 230 -24.15 3.30 -14.36
C ARG A 230 -25.29 2.56 -13.70
N VAL A 231 -24.97 1.65 -12.78
CA VAL A 231 -25.96 0.98 -11.92
C VAL A 231 -25.94 1.65 -10.56
N ARG A 232 -27.10 2.16 -10.11
CA ARG A 232 -27.25 2.93 -8.87
C ARG A 232 -28.43 2.43 -8.04
N VAL A 233 -28.32 2.55 -6.71
CA VAL A 233 -29.42 2.32 -5.76
C VAL A 233 -29.82 3.67 -5.14
N GLY A 234 -31.09 4.05 -5.26
CA GLY A 234 -31.60 5.33 -4.75
C GLY A 234 -32.75 5.87 -5.59
N PRO A 235 -33.18 7.13 -5.38
CA PRO A 235 -32.54 8.14 -4.52
C PRO A 235 -32.69 7.84 -3.02
N LEU A 236 -31.76 8.36 -2.22
CA LEU A 236 -31.72 8.31 -0.75
C LEU A 236 -31.61 9.74 -0.22
N TYR A 237 -32.31 10.04 0.86
CA TYR A 237 -32.43 11.41 1.38
C TYR A 237 -31.80 11.46 2.78
N GLY A 238 -30.50 11.76 2.79
CA GLY A 238 -29.71 11.86 4.01
C GLY A 238 -28.59 10.83 4.11
N ILE A 239 -27.51 11.24 4.76
CA ILE A 239 -26.27 10.48 4.85
C ILE A 239 -26.44 9.18 5.67
N ASP A 240 -27.29 9.19 6.69
CA ASP A 240 -27.54 8.02 7.54
C ASP A 240 -28.26 6.90 6.79
N GLU A 241 -29.26 7.25 5.97
CA GLU A 241 -29.93 6.30 5.09
C GLU A 241 -28.94 5.73 4.06
N ALA A 242 -28.13 6.59 3.44
CA ALA A 242 -27.09 6.19 2.50
C ALA A 242 -26.06 5.23 3.13
N ASN A 243 -25.61 5.52 4.35
CA ASN A 243 -24.69 4.66 5.10
C ASN A 243 -25.32 3.30 5.46
N ALA A 244 -26.60 3.28 5.83
CA ALA A 244 -27.33 2.06 6.15
C ALA A 244 -27.48 1.15 4.91
N VAL A 245 -27.86 1.74 3.77
CA VAL A 245 -27.97 1.02 2.50
C VAL A 245 -26.61 0.51 2.03
N LEU A 246 -25.57 1.35 2.07
CA LEU A 246 -24.20 0.95 1.75
C LEU A 246 -23.74 -0.23 2.60
N SER A 247 -23.93 -0.15 3.92
CA SER A 247 -23.56 -1.22 4.85
C SER A 247 -24.29 -2.53 4.56
N ARG A 248 -25.59 -2.47 4.23
CA ARG A 248 -26.38 -3.65 3.83
C ARG A 248 -25.87 -4.28 2.54
N LEU A 249 -25.51 -3.48 1.54
CA LEU A 249 -24.99 -3.95 0.26
C LEU A 249 -23.60 -4.58 0.41
N ASN A 250 -22.74 -4.00 1.26
CA ASN A 250 -21.45 -4.59 1.61
C ASN A 250 -21.62 -5.97 2.28
N GLN A 251 -22.57 -6.10 3.21
CA GLN A 251 -22.89 -7.40 3.84
C GLN A 251 -23.37 -8.45 2.83
N LYS A 252 -23.97 -8.03 1.72
CA LYS A 252 -24.38 -8.90 0.61
C LYS A 252 -23.26 -9.18 -0.40
N GLY A 253 -22.04 -8.70 -0.15
CA GLY A 253 -20.86 -8.94 -0.98
C GLY A 253 -20.58 -7.86 -2.03
N PHE A 254 -21.33 -6.76 -2.06
CA PHE A 254 -21.10 -5.65 -2.99
C PHE A 254 -20.15 -4.60 -2.43
N ASN A 255 -18.91 -5.01 -2.14
CA ASN A 255 -17.92 -4.17 -1.43
C ASN A 255 -17.40 -2.97 -2.23
N ASP A 256 -17.67 -2.91 -3.54
CA ASP A 256 -17.31 -1.78 -4.42
C ASP A 256 -18.39 -0.68 -4.46
N ALA A 257 -19.49 -0.87 -3.72
CA ALA A 257 -20.57 0.11 -3.61
C ALA A 257 -20.06 1.41 -2.96
N ARG A 258 -20.55 2.57 -3.43
CA ARG A 258 -20.16 3.87 -2.88
C ARG A 258 -21.27 4.90 -2.96
N ILE A 259 -21.35 5.80 -1.98
CA ILE A 259 -22.28 6.92 -1.99
C ILE A 259 -21.82 7.94 -3.04
N VAL A 260 -22.74 8.41 -3.87
CA VAL A 260 -22.54 9.46 -4.87
C VAL A 260 -23.73 10.41 -4.83
N VAL A 261 -23.52 11.66 -5.22
CA VAL A 261 -24.60 12.61 -5.54
C VAL A 261 -24.96 12.48 -7.01
N ASP A 262 -26.16 12.89 -7.40
CA ASP A 262 -26.44 13.08 -8.83
C ASP A 262 -25.58 14.24 -9.36
N GLU A 263 -24.94 14.02 -10.49
CA GLU A 263 -24.09 15.00 -11.19
C GLU A 263 -24.86 15.59 -12.38
#